data_AF-A0A920HWA9-F1
#
_entry.id   AF-A0A920HWA9-F1
#
_cell.length_a   1.000
_cell.length_b   1.000
_cell.length_c   1.000
_cell.angle_alpha   90.00
_cell.angle_beta   90.00
_cell.angle_gamma   90.00
#
_symmetry.space_group_name_H-M   'P 1'
#
loop_
_entity.id
_entity.type
_entity.pdbx_description
1 polymer ?
#
loop_
_entity_poly.entity_id
_entity_poly.type
_entity_poly.pdbx_seq_one_letter_code
_entity_poly.pdbx_strand_id
1 'polypeptide(L)'
;MLTDTPSFMGSKEDLGIARNSSPLPLLKRLFIDPYQFFETKYLGGDCILIILSMLSDSQAANSIKPQEIELDSIFEVHNENEFEEH
;
A
#
# COMPACT_ATOMS: atom_id res chain seq x y z
N MET A 1 -5.27 -1.64 7.36
CA MET A 1 -4.78 -2.93 7.89
C MET A 1 -3.28 -3.02 7.68
N LEU A 2 -2.55 -3.33 8.75
CA LEU A 2 -1.10 -3.49 8.75
C LEU A 2 -0.80 -4.98 8.54
N THR A 3 -0.47 -5.41 7.32
CA THR A 3 -0.33 -6.84 7.00
C THR A 3 1.10 -7.36 7.09
N ASP A 4 2.02 -6.57 7.63
CA ASP A 4 3.41 -6.98 7.81
C ASP A 4 3.55 -7.71 9.16
N THR A 5 3.62 -9.03 9.09
CA THR A 5 3.58 -9.94 10.24
C THR A 5 4.75 -9.77 11.21
N PRO A 6 6.02 -9.60 10.78
CA PRO A 6 7.12 -9.36 11.71
C PRO A 6 7.03 -8.04 12.49
N SER A 7 6.48 -6.98 11.91
CA SER A 7 6.49 -5.63 12.52
C SER A 7 5.15 -5.23 13.15
N PHE A 8 4.04 -5.77 12.66
CA PHE A 8 2.69 -5.35 13.02
C PHE A 8 1.71 -6.50 13.28
N MET A 9 2.18 -7.75 13.21
CA MET A 9 1.43 -8.97 13.52
C MET A 9 0.10 -9.18 12.76
N GLY A 10 -0.19 -8.36 11.75
CA GLY A 10 -1.39 -8.55 10.93
C GLY A 10 -1.18 -9.60 9.84
N SER A 11 -2.29 -10.16 9.42
CA SER A 11 -2.40 -11.26 8.46
C SER A 11 -3.27 -10.89 7.26
N LYS A 12 -3.30 -11.76 6.25
CA LYS A 12 -4.19 -11.60 5.10
C LYS A 12 -5.65 -11.83 5.49
N GLU A 13 -5.87 -12.70 6.47
CA GLU A 13 -7.18 -13.00 7.03
C GLU A 13 -7.80 -11.75 7.69
N ASP A 14 -6.98 -10.91 8.32
CA ASP A 14 -7.45 -9.66 8.94
C ASP A 14 -8.02 -8.67 7.92
N LEU A 15 -7.51 -8.66 6.68
CA LEU A 15 -8.11 -7.87 5.59
C LEU A 15 -9.53 -8.35 5.26
N GLY A 16 -9.73 -9.67 5.18
CA GLY A 16 -11.05 -10.25 4.94
C GLY A 16 -12.03 -9.97 6.08
N ILE A 17 -11.57 -10.07 7.34
CA ILE A 17 -12.38 -9.73 8.51
C ILE A 17 -12.75 -8.24 8.48
N ALA A 18 -11.79 -7.35 8.20
CA ALA A 18 -12.04 -5.91 8.12
C ALA A 18 -13.07 -5.57 7.05
N ARG A 19 -12.95 -6.19 5.86
CA ARG A 19 -13.86 -5.99 4.73
C ARG A 19 -15.29 -6.37 5.07
N ASN A 20 -15.46 -7.47 5.81
CA ASN A 20 -16.78 -7.94 6.23
C ASN A 20 -17.35 -7.15 7.43
N SER A 21 -16.50 -6.43 8.16
CA SER A 21 -16.87 -5.74 9.40
C SER A 21 -17.21 -4.25 9.21
N SER A 22 -16.86 -3.66 8.06
CA SER A 22 -17.06 -2.23 7.80
C SER A 22 -17.29 -1.94 6.32
N PRO A 23 -18.19 -1.00 5.97
CA PRO A 23 -18.37 -0.53 4.60
C PRO A 23 -17.33 0.52 4.17
N LEU A 24 -16.44 0.94 5.09
CA LEU A 24 -15.44 1.97 4.80
C LEU A 24 -14.31 1.43 3.88
N PRO A 25 -13.63 2.32 3.14
CA PRO A 25 -12.49 1.91 2.32
C PRO A 25 -11.37 1.28 3.15
N LEU A 26 -10.76 0.20 2.63
CA LEU A 26 -9.62 -0.45 3.27
C LEU A 26 -8.30 0.05 2.69
N LEU A 27 -7.53 0.71 3.54
CA LEU A 27 -6.14 1.06 3.31
C LEU A 27 -5.23 -0.10 3.76
N LYS A 28 -4.34 -0.57 2.87
CA LYS A 28 -3.27 -1.54 3.20
C LYS A 28 -1.91 -0.85 3.13
N ARG A 29 -1.08 -1.03 4.18
CA ARG A 29 0.31 -0.55 4.18
C ARG A 29 1.22 -1.56 3.48
N LEU A 30 2.10 -1.09 2.59
CA LEU A 30 2.94 -1.94 1.74
C LEU A 30 4.41 -1.48 1.67
N PHE A 31 5.29 -2.41 1.29
CA PHE A 31 6.74 -2.25 1.12
C PHE A 31 7.14 -2.90 -0.23
N ILE A 32 7.54 -2.09 -1.19
CA ILE A 32 7.13 -2.23 -2.60
C ILE A 32 7.80 -3.39 -3.36
N ASP A 33 6.95 -4.38 -3.66
CA ASP A 33 7.02 -5.25 -4.84
C ASP A 33 5.74 -5.00 -5.67
N PRO A 34 5.81 -4.82 -7.02
CA PRO A 34 4.64 -4.67 -7.88
C PRO A 34 3.53 -5.72 -7.66
N TYR A 35 3.89 -6.95 -7.30
CA TYR A 35 2.94 -8.02 -6.96
C TYR A 35 1.95 -7.60 -5.86
N GLN A 36 2.39 -6.79 -4.91
CA GLN A 36 1.57 -6.38 -3.77
C GLN A 36 0.39 -5.50 -4.15
N PHE A 37 0.45 -4.79 -5.28
CA PHE A 37 -0.71 -4.05 -5.80
C PHE A 37 -1.82 -5.02 -6.20
N PHE A 38 -1.45 -6.05 -6.97
CA PHE A 38 -2.37 -7.12 -7.37
C PHE A 38 -2.89 -7.90 -6.17
N GLU A 39 -2.01 -8.23 -5.22
CA GLU A 39 -2.42 -8.91 -3.99
C GLU A 39 -3.42 -8.06 -3.20
N THR A 40 -3.22 -6.75 -3.11
CA THR A 40 -4.14 -5.86 -2.40
C THR A 40 -5.49 -5.81 -3.09
N LYS A 41 -5.52 -5.66 -4.41
CA LYS A 41 -6.77 -5.68 -5.17
C LYS A 41 -7.48 -7.03 -5.03
N TYR A 42 -6.75 -8.14 -5.11
CA TYR A 42 -7.29 -9.50 -4.95
C TYR A 42 -7.89 -9.73 -3.56
N LEU A 43 -7.23 -9.22 -2.51
CA LEU A 43 -7.74 -9.27 -1.14
C LEU A 43 -8.85 -8.23 -0.88
N GLY A 44 -9.27 -7.51 -1.92
CA GLY A 44 -10.30 -6.48 -1.85
C GLY A 44 -9.87 -5.32 -0.99
N GLY A 45 -8.67 -4.78 -1.16
CA GLY A 45 -8.27 -3.46 -0.66
C GLY A 45 -8.64 -2.36 -1.66
N ASP A 46 -8.92 -1.16 -1.17
CA ASP A 46 -9.31 -0.01 -2.00
C ASP A 46 -8.15 0.96 -2.20
N CYS A 47 -7.25 1.03 -1.22
CA CYS A 47 -6.15 1.98 -1.22
C CYS A 47 -4.88 1.35 -0.65
N ILE A 48 -3.73 1.84 -1.12
CA ILE A 48 -2.41 1.47 -0.64
C ILE A 48 -1.66 2.68 -0.07
N LEU A 49 -0.90 2.43 1.00
CA LEU A 49 0.04 3.38 1.54
C LEU A 49 1.45 3.05 1.05
N ILE A 50 2.05 4.00 0.34
CA ILE A 50 3.40 3.97 -0.18
C ILE A 50 4.26 4.90 0.68
N ILE A 51 5.33 4.40 1.27
CA ILE A 51 6.23 5.19 2.10
C ILE A 51 7.48 5.50 1.30
N LEU A 52 7.67 6.77 0.90
CA LEU A 52 8.75 7.14 -0.02
C LEU A 52 10.14 6.89 0.57
N SER A 53 10.31 7.13 1.86
CA SER A 53 11.57 6.85 2.58
C SER A 53 11.99 5.36 2.58
N MET A 54 11.11 4.46 2.16
CA MET A 54 11.36 3.02 2.07
C MET A 54 11.63 2.55 0.63
N LEU A 55 11.66 3.46 -0.34
CA LEU A 55 11.88 3.17 -1.75
C LEU A 55 13.24 3.66 -2.22
N SER A 56 13.83 2.94 -3.18
CA SER A 56 14.80 3.55 -4.08
C SER A 56 14.09 4.37 -5.17
N ASP A 57 14.79 5.32 -5.79
CA ASP A 57 14.27 6.10 -6.94
C ASP A 57 13.71 5.21 -8.05
N SER A 58 14.36 4.08 -8.30
CA SER A 58 13.89 3.09 -9.27
C SER A 58 12.60 2.39 -8.85
N GLN A 59 12.40 2.13 -7.55
CA GLN A 59 11.14 1.58 -7.04
C GLN A 59 10.05 2.64 -7.06
N ALA A 60 10.34 3.88 -6.67
CA ALA A 60 9.40 4.99 -6.76
C ALA A 60 8.91 5.16 -8.22
N ALA A 61 9.83 5.28 -9.18
CA ALA A 61 9.50 5.42 -10.61
C ALA A 61 8.67 4.24 -11.17
N ASN A 62 8.93 3.00 -10.72
CA ASN A 62 8.23 1.81 -11.19
C ASN A 62 6.95 1.48 -10.41
N SER A 63 6.79 2.02 -9.20
CA SER A 63 5.59 1.85 -8.37
C SER A 63 4.38 2.60 -8.94
N ILE A 64 4.63 3.53 -9.86
CA ILE A 64 3.65 4.44 -10.44
C ILE A 64 2.98 3.76 -11.63
N LYS A 65 2.11 2.76 -11.38
CA LYS A 65 0.90 2.52 -12.20
C LYS A 65 -0.33 2.02 -11.40
N PRO A 66 -0.65 2.53 -10.18
CA PRO A 66 -1.88 2.15 -9.49
C PRO A 66 -3.16 2.41 -10.31
N GLN A 67 -3.11 3.40 -11.19
CA GLN A 67 -4.21 3.77 -12.10
C GLN A 67 -4.64 2.61 -13.02
N GLU A 68 -3.75 1.66 -13.35
CA GLU A 68 -4.10 0.51 -14.18
C GLU A 68 -4.91 -0.56 -13.40
N ILE A 69 -4.98 -0.46 -12.07
CA ILE A 69 -5.48 -1.53 -11.18
C ILE A 69 -6.68 -1.06 -10.31
N GLU A 70 -7.28 0.09 -10.62
CA GLU A 70 -8.40 0.68 -9.86
C GLU A 70 -8.13 0.67 -8.34
N LEU A 71 -6.93 1.08 -7.95
CA LEU A 71 -6.47 1.12 -6.57
C LEU A 71 -5.97 2.52 -6.26
N ASP A 72 -6.51 3.15 -5.23
CA ASP A 72 -6.05 4.46 -4.81
C ASP A 72 -4.67 4.35 -4.13
N SER A 73 -3.84 5.38 -4.24
CA SER A 73 -2.51 5.41 -3.61
C SER A 73 -2.33 6.66 -2.76
N ILE A 74 -1.85 6.47 -1.54
CA ILE A 74 -1.42 7.54 -0.64
C ILE A 74 0.10 7.45 -0.50
N PHE A 75 0.78 8.57 -0.68
CA PHE A 75 2.22 8.70 -0.47
C PHE A 75 2.48 9.31 0.92
N GLU A 76 3.27 8.61 1.73
CA GLU A 76 3.78 9.08 3.01
C GLU A 76 5.19 9.64 2.80
N VAL A 77 5.34 10.92 3.15
CA VAL A 77 6.60 11.68 3.09
C VAL A 77 6.94 12.20 4.47
N HIS A 78 8.22 12.14 4.83
CA HIS A 78 8.72 12.56 6.14
C HIS A 78 9.42 13.91 6.10
N ASN A 79 9.76 14.42 4.91
CA ASN A 79 10.41 15.70 4.70
C ASN A 79 10.14 16.22 3.28
N GLU A 80 10.54 17.46 3.01
CA GLU A 80 10.33 18.14 1.73
C GLU A 80 11.15 17.51 0.59
N ASN A 81 12.38 17.05 0.87
CA ASN A 81 13.21 16.40 -0.15
C ASN A 81 12.55 15.12 -0.69
N GLU A 82 11.94 14.30 0.18
CA GLU A 82 11.19 13.10 -0.24
C GLU A 82 10.02 13.44 -1.18
N PHE A 83 9.43 14.62 -1.05
CA PHE A 83 8.35 15.09 -1.92
C PHE A 83 8.87 15.69 -3.24
N GLU A 84 10.05 16.28 -3.24
CA GLU A 84 10.63 16.92 -4.43
C GLU A 84 11.39 15.93 -5.34
N GLU A 85 11.96 14.86 -4.79
CA GLU A 85 12.80 13.89 -5.52
C GLU A 85 12.00 12.77 -6.24
N HIS A 86 10.69 12.66 -5.99
CA HIS A 86 9.81 11.58 -6.48
C HIS A 86 8.50 12.09 -7.09
#